data_AF-A0A060BT37-F1
#
_entry.id   AF-A0A060BT37-F1
#
_cell.length_a   1.000
_cell.length_b   1.000
_cell.length_c   1.000
_cell.angle_alpha   90.00
_cell.angle_beta   90.00
_cell.angle_gamma   90.00
#
_symmetry.space_group_name_H-M   'P 1'
#
loop_
_entity.id
_entity.type
_entity.pdbx_description
1 polymer ?
#
loop_
_entity_poly.entity_id
_entity_poly.type
_entity_poly.pdbx_seq_one_letter_code
_entity_poly.pdbx_strand_id
1 'polypeptide(L)'
;MIVIRQKNGTAFTDFRYQDYSIAKGKPLLKGLPSIRGGSDECETLEIKLKDVLSNVYLLVRYSIFSDKDVIVRSARLENGTKEGVCLDKAFSA
;
A
#
# COMPACT_ATOMS: atom_id res chain seq x y z
N MET A 1 7.47 8.36 -0.74
CA MET A 1 7.08 8.95 -2.04
C MET A 1 6.84 7.83 -3.04
N ILE A 2 5.76 7.92 -3.82
CA ILE A 2 5.43 6.97 -4.88
C ILE A 2 5.32 7.72 -6.19
N VAL A 3 5.99 7.23 -7.23
CA VAL A 3 5.96 7.79 -8.58
C VAL A 3 5.76 6.64 -9.55
N ILE A 4 4.68 6.72 -10.33
CA ILE A 4 4.40 5.80 -11.43
C ILE A 4 4.50 6.57 -12.75
N ARG A 5 5.07 5.93 -13.77
CA ARG A 5 5.11 6.45 -15.13
C ARG A 5 4.19 5.63 -16.01
N GLN A 6 3.26 6.33 -16.66
CA GLN A 6 2.31 5.76 -17.61
C GLN A 6 2.98 5.47 -18.95
N LYS A 7 2.32 4.66 -19.80
CA LYS A 7 2.80 4.31 -21.15
C LYS A 7 3.05 5.53 -22.05
N ASN A 8 2.28 6.60 -21.88
CA ASN A 8 2.45 7.86 -22.63
C ASN A 8 3.62 8.73 -22.10
N GLY A 9 4.38 8.25 -21.11
CA GLY A 9 5.53 8.95 -20.52
C GLY A 9 5.18 9.87 -19.34
N THR A 10 3.89 10.12 -19.08
CA THR A 10 3.48 10.97 -17.95
C THR A 10 3.80 10.32 -16.62
N ALA A 11 4.46 11.06 -15.72
CA ALA A 11 4.80 10.65 -14.36
C ALA A 11 4.02 11.41 -13.27
N PHE A 12 2.97 12.13 -13.67
CA PHE A 12 2.09 12.80 -12.72
C PHE A 12 1.27 11.76 -11.95
N THR A 13 1.32 11.85 -10.62
CA THR A 13 0.58 10.97 -9.71
C THR A 13 -0.21 11.81 -8.71
N ASP A 14 -1.51 11.57 -8.61
CA ASP A 14 -2.39 12.22 -7.63
C ASP A 14 -3.30 11.15 -7.04
N PHE A 15 -2.81 10.50 -5.98
CA PHE A 15 -3.54 9.48 -5.24
C PHE A 15 -4.47 10.13 -4.22
N ARG A 16 -5.77 9.88 -4.36
CA ARG A 16 -6.79 10.38 -3.44
C ARG A 16 -7.44 9.26 -2.67
N TYR A 17 -7.87 9.58 -1.46
CA TYR A 17 -8.59 8.66 -0.60
C TYR A 17 -9.81 8.09 -1.32
N GLN A 18 -9.96 6.77 -1.26
CA GLN A 18 -11.12 6.05 -1.75
C GLN A 18 -11.85 5.35 -0.60
N ASP A 19 -11.12 4.61 0.24
CA ASP A 19 -11.71 3.80 1.31
C ASP A 19 -10.66 3.42 2.36
N TYR A 20 -11.11 2.81 3.46
CA TYR A 20 -10.25 2.10 4.40
C TYR A 20 -10.88 0.81 4.91
N SER A 21 -10.05 -0.08 5.44
CA SER A 21 -10.49 -1.24 6.21
C SER A 21 -9.59 -1.46 7.41
N ILE A 22 -10.15 -2.05 8.46
CA ILE A 22 -9.41 -2.47 9.65
C ILE A 22 -9.61 -3.97 9.80
N ALA A 23 -8.51 -4.69 9.99
CA ALA A 23 -8.53 -6.14 10.19
C ALA A 23 -7.61 -6.52 11.35
N LYS A 24 -8.00 -7.57 12.08
CA LYS A 24 -7.13 -8.17 13.09
C LYS A 24 -5.94 -8.86 12.42
N GLY A 25 -4.80 -8.80 13.08
CA GLY A 25 -3.54 -9.36 12.61
C GLY A 25 -2.88 -8.56 11.51
N LYS A 26 -1.73 -9.05 11.06
CA LYS A 26 -0.92 -8.46 10.01
C LYS A 26 -0.91 -9.35 8.76
N PRO A 27 -1.35 -8.82 7.59
CA PRO A 27 -1.24 -9.54 6.34
C PRO A 27 0.20 -9.92 5.99
N LEU A 28 0.37 -11.14 5.48
CA LEU A 28 1.65 -11.64 4.95
C LEU A 28 2.03 -10.89 3.67
N LEU A 29 3.31 -10.51 3.57
CA LEU A 29 3.89 -9.99 2.33
C LEU A 29 4.46 -11.16 1.53
N LYS A 30 3.71 -11.67 0.55
CA LYS A 30 4.11 -12.83 -0.26
C LYS A 30 5.48 -12.59 -0.91
N GLY A 31 6.42 -13.50 -0.66
CA GLY A 31 7.76 -13.45 -1.24
C GLY A 31 8.73 -12.47 -0.57
N LEU A 32 8.33 -11.81 0.53
CA LEU A 32 9.15 -10.85 1.26
C LEU A 32 9.25 -11.22 2.76
N PRO A 33 10.42 -11.03 3.39
CA PRO A 33 10.51 -11.12 4.84
C PRO A 33 9.67 -10.01 5.49
N SER A 34 8.93 -10.34 6.54
CA SER A 34 8.13 -9.37 7.30
C SER A 34 7.85 -9.88 8.71
N ILE A 35 7.69 -8.95 9.66
CA ILE A 35 7.20 -9.24 11.01
C ILE A 35 5.83 -9.91 10.87
N ARG A 36 5.64 -11.05 11.53
CA ARG A 36 4.34 -11.71 11.63
C ARG A 36 3.56 -11.12 12.80
N GLY A 37 2.24 -11.07 12.67
CA GLY A 37 1.34 -10.62 13.72
C GLY A 37 0.01 -11.36 13.60
N GLY A 38 -0.31 -12.19 14.59
CA GLY A 38 -1.59 -12.88 14.70
C GLY A 38 -2.74 -11.93 15.04
N SER A 39 -3.98 -12.45 14.99
CA SER A 39 -5.20 -11.68 15.29
C SER A 39 -5.22 -11.05 16.68
N ASP A 40 -4.50 -11.66 17.61
CA ASP A 40 -4.45 -11.26 19.02
C ASP A 40 -3.19 -10.42 19.32
N GLU A 41 -2.30 -10.24 18.35
CA GLU A 41 -1.01 -9.55 18.55
C GLU A 41 -0.98 -8.13 17.95
N CYS A 42 -1.83 -7.87 16.95
CA CYS A 42 -1.87 -6.57 16.28
C CYS A 42 -3.18 -6.36 15.53
N GLU A 43 -3.42 -5.11 15.16
CA GLU A 43 -4.45 -4.72 14.19
C GLU A 43 -3.79 -4.01 13.00
N THR A 44 -4.37 -4.16 11.82
CA THR A 44 -3.91 -3.51 10.60
C THR A 44 -4.99 -2.60 10.03
N LEU A 45 -4.64 -1.33 9.87
CA LEU A 45 -5.38 -0.38 9.04
C LEU A 45 -4.83 -0.45 7.61
N GLU A 46 -5.68 -0.68 6.63
CA GLU A 46 -5.38 -0.55 5.21
C GLU A 46 -6.18 0.63 4.64
N ILE A 47 -5.46 1.62 4.11
CA ILE A 47 -6.04 2.77 3.41
C ILE A 47 -5.89 2.53 1.91
N LYS A 48 -7.00 2.60 1.18
CA LYS A 48 -7.02 2.48 -0.27
C LYS A 48 -7.09 3.86 -0.90
N LEU A 49 -6.09 4.18 -1.71
CA LEU A 49 -6.00 5.40 -2.49
C LEU A 49 -6.10 5.04 -3.98
N LYS A 50 -6.76 5.89 -4.76
CA LYS A 50 -6.86 5.75 -6.21
C LYS A 50 -6.19 6.95 -6.89
N ASP A 51 -5.36 6.67 -7.89
CA ASP A 51 -4.84 7.73 -8.76
C ASP A 51 -5.99 8.35 -9.57
N VAL A 52 -6.09 9.67 -9.60
CA VAL A 52 -7.22 10.33 -10.28
C VAL A 52 -7.18 10.21 -11.81
N LEU A 53 -5.99 10.01 -12.39
CA LEU A 53 -5.81 9.96 -13.84
C LEU A 53 -5.83 8.53 -14.39
N SER A 54 -5.76 7.51 -13.55
CA SER A 54 -5.62 6.12 -13.98
C SER A 54 -6.31 5.13 -13.05
N ASN A 55 -6.47 3.90 -13.53
CA ASN A 55 -7.02 2.82 -12.71
C ASN A 55 -5.92 2.13 -11.86
N VAL A 56 -4.99 2.92 -11.32
CA VAL A 56 -3.94 2.43 -10.42
C VAL A 56 -4.33 2.74 -8.98
N TYR A 57 -4.17 1.76 -8.12
CA TYR A 57 -4.50 1.85 -6.70
C TYR A 57 -3.26 1.69 -5.85
N LEU A 58 -3.22 2.46 -4.77
CA LEU A 58 -2.21 2.39 -3.74
C LEU A 58 -2.87 1.99 -2.42
N LEU A 59 -2.49 0.85 -1.89
CA LEU A 59 -2.94 0.36 -0.59
C LEU A 59 -1.80 0.58 0.41
N VAL A 60 -2.03 1.46 1.38
CA VAL A 60 -1.07 1.74 2.45
C VAL A 60 -1.53 1.04 3.72
N ARG A 61 -0.66 0.22 4.30
CA ARG A 61 -0.95 -0.58 5.49
C ARG A 61 -0.16 -0.08 6.68
N TYR A 62 -0.83 0.01 7.81
CA TYR A 62 -0.28 0.30 9.13
C TYR A 62 -0.68 -0.83 10.07
N SER A 63 0.27 -1.64 10.53
CA SER A 63 0.03 -2.67 11.54
C SER A 63 0.58 -2.19 12.88
N ILE A 64 -0.27 -2.14 13.91
CA ILE A 64 0.07 -1.63 15.25
C ILE A 64 0.20 -2.81 16.21
N PHE A 65 1.37 -2.96 16.81
CA PHE A 65 1.64 -3.91 17.88
C PHE A 65 1.71 -3.12 19.19
N SER A 66 0.55 -2.91 19.83
CA SER A 66 0.41 -2.02 20.99
C SER A 66 1.31 -2.42 22.16
N ASP A 67 1.45 -3.72 22.43
CA ASP A 67 2.28 -4.23 23.54
C ASP A 67 3.78 -4.00 23.34
N LYS A 68 4.20 -3.62 22.13
CA LYS A 68 5.61 -3.49 21.74
C LYS A 68 5.97 -2.06 21.35
N ASP A 69 5.02 -1.12 21.36
CA ASP A 69 5.17 0.24 20.84
C ASP A 69 5.72 0.28 19.40
N VAL A 70 5.29 -0.67 18.55
CA VAL A 70 5.75 -0.80 17.15
C VAL A 70 4.63 -0.52 16.16
N ILE A 71 4.91 0.34 15.17
CA ILE A 71 4.09 0.54 13.98
C ILE A 71 4.85 0.04 12.75
N VAL A 72 4.30 -0.97 12.07
CA VAL A 72 4.85 -1.50 10.81
C VAL A 72 4.10 -0.90 9.63
N ARG A 73 4.85 -0.38 8.66
CA ARG A 73 4.28 0.21 7.43
C ARG A 73 4.64 -0.60 6.20
N SER A 74 3.70 -0.71 5.27
CA SER A 74 3.96 -1.23 3.93
C SER A 74 3.02 -0.60 2.91
N ALA A 75 3.41 -0.62 1.65
CA ALA A 75 2.59 -0.14 0.54
C ALA A 75 2.48 -1.22 -0.54
N ARG A 76 1.31 -1.35 -1.16
CA ARG A 76 1.06 -2.20 -2.32
C ARG A 76 0.47 -1.36 -3.44
N LEU A 77 1.03 -1.47 -4.63
CA LEU A 77 0.46 -0.90 -5.84
C LEU A 77 -0.28 -1.99 -6.63
N GLU A 78 -1.45 -1.63 -7.14
CA GLU A 78 -2.27 -2.48 -7.99
C GLU A 78 -2.55 -1.75 -9.30
N ASN A 79 -2.02 -2.27 -10.40
CA ASN A 79 -2.29 -1.75 -11.73
C ASN A 79 -3.59 -2.39 -12.28
N GLY A 80 -4.68 -1.64 -12.21
CA GLY A 80 -5.97 -2.02 -12.81
C GLY A 80 -6.16 -1.46 -14.23
N THR A 81 -5.14 -0.89 -14.85
CA THR A 81 -5.23 -0.43 -16.25
C THR A 81 -5.06 -1.60 -17.21
N LYS A 82 -5.36 -1.38 -18.50
CA LYS A 82 -5.10 -2.37 -19.57
C LYS A 82 -3.65 -2.36 -20.05
N GLU A 83 -2.86 -1.39 -19.61
CA GLU A 83 -1.51 -1.12 -20.11
C GLU A 83 -0.48 -1.34 -19.00
N GLY A 84 0.78 -1.52 -19.38
CA GLY A 84 1.87 -1.54 -18.41
C GLY A 84 2.08 -0.16 -17.78
N VAL A 85 2.42 -0.14 -16.49
CA VAL A 85 2.89 1.06 -15.77
C VAL A 85 4.28 0.78 -15.21
N CYS A 86 5.15 1.79 -15.23
CA CYS A 86 6.48 1.69 -14.65
C CYS A 86 6.48 2.27 -13.25
N LEU A 87 7.07 1.56 -12.29
CA LEU A 87 7.24 2.03 -10.93
C LEU A 87 8.62 2.66 -10.77
N ASP A 88 8.67 3.98 -10.75
CA ASP A 88 9.94 4.72 -10.69
C ASP A 88 10.45 4.84 -9.26
N LYS A 89 9.54 5.05 -8.31
CA LYS A 89 9.86 5.20 -6.88
C LYS A 89 8.74 4.59 -6.04
N ALA A 90 9.12 3.86 -4.99
CA ALA A 90 8.18 3.31 -4.01
C ALA A 90 8.82 3.22 -2.62
N PHE A 91 8.69 4.27 -1.82
CA PHE A 91 9.16 4.26 -0.43
C PHE A 91 8.07 3.75 0.51
N SER A 92 8.46 2.95 1.49
CA SER A 92 7.59 2.37 2.51
C SER A 92 7.31 3.32 3.69
N ALA A 93 8.21 4.26 3.96
CA ALA A 93 8.08 5.31 4.96
C ALA A 93 8.88 6.55 4.54
#